data_AF-A0A8J7PNG8-F1
#
_entry.id   AF-A0A8J7PNG8-F1
#
_cell.length_a   1.000
_cell.length_b   1.000
_cell.length_c   1.000
_cell.angle_alpha   90.00
_cell.angle_beta   90.00
_cell.angle_gamma   90.00
#
_symmetry.space_group_name_H-M   'P 1'
#
loop_
_entity.id
_entity.type
_entity.pdbx_description
1 polymer ?
#
loop_
_entity_poly.entity_id
_entity_poly.type
_entity_poly.pdbx_seq_one_letter_code
_entity_poly.pdbx_strand_id
1 'polypeptide(L)'
;MHRRPIGLALACLLMAAGPAAAWNGVGHLMVSKIAYDGLTETDRQKVHELLKQHPHYASYLTKNRPTGATEAEWAFLRASTWPDYVRGGIPPEKADPAVVRFNRPGDHYVNIPIFPKGVSEDFAARVRARPGQHDVVSALQQRV
;
A
#
# COMPACT_ATOMS: atom_id res chain seq x y z
N MET A 1 -42.14 -22.51 -19.78
CA MET A 1 -40.82 -22.49 -19.11
C MET A 1 -40.02 -21.28 -19.59
N HIS A 2 -40.07 -20.14 -18.90
CA HIS A 2 -39.30 -18.95 -19.29
C HIS A 2 -37.87 -19.07 -18.77
N ARG A 3 -36.89 -19.16 -19.68
CA ARG A 3 -35.46 -19.09 -19.33
C ARG A 3 -35.21 -17.67 -18.81
N ARG A 4 -35.01 -17.53 -17.51
CA ARG A 4 -34.71 -16.24 -16.88
C ARG A 4 -33.38 -15.71 -17.47
N PRO A 5 -33.29 -14.45 -17.92
CA PRO A 5 -32.11 -13.87 -18.56
C PRO A 5 -30.99 -13.54 -17.55
N ILE A 6 -30.76 -14.42 -16.57
CA ILE A 6 -29.78 -14.24 -15.50
C ILE A 6 -28.37 -14.11 -16.08
N GLY A 7 -28.04 -14.89 -17.11
CA GLY A 7 -26.72 -14.85 -17.76
C GLY A 7 -26.42 -13.50 -18.42
N LEU A 8 -27.41 -12.88 -19.06
CA LEU A 8 -27.24 -11.57 -19.71
C LEU A 8 -27.11 -10.45 -18.66
N ALA A 9 -27.93 -10.50 -17.60
CA ALA A 9 -27.83 -9.54 -16.50
C ALA A 9 -26.49 -9.63 -15.77
N LEU A 10 -25.97 -10.84 -15.54
CA LEU A 10 -24.67 -11.05 -14.90
C LEU A 10 -23.51 -10.57 -15.79
N ALA A 11 -23.58 -10.83 -17.10
CA ALA A 11 -22.60 -10.34 -18.07
C ALA A 11 -22.57 -8.81 -18.13
N CYS A 12 -23.74 -8.16 -18.15
CA CYS A 12 -23.82 -6.69 -18.11
C CYS A 12 -23.26 -6.12 -16.80
N LEU A 13 -23.49 -6.77 -15.66
CA LEU A 13 -22.96 -6.34 -14.36
C LEU A 13 -21.43 -6.45 -14.30
N LEU A 14 -20.85 -7.52 -14.86
CA LEU A 14 -19.40 -7.71 -14.95
C LEU A 14 -18.74 -6.70 -15.89
N MET A 15 -19.41 -6.30 -16.98
CA MET A 15 -18.92 -5.25 -17.88
C MET A 15 -19.04 -3.84 -17.28
N ALA A 16 -19.90 -3.64 -16.27
CA ALA A 16 -20.04 -2.38 -15.55
C ALA A 16 -19.06 -2.22 -14.37
N ALA A 17 -18.29 -3.25 -14.03
CA ALA A 17 -17.28 -3.18 -12.99
C ALA A 17 -16.07 -2.35 -13.48
N GLY A 18 -16.05 -1.06 -13.14
CA GLY A 18 -14.89 -0.20 -13.34
C GLY A 18 -13.71 -0.62 -12.46
N PRO A 19 -12.48 -0.16 -12.77
CA PRO A 19 -11.33 -0.39 -11.92
C PRO A 19 -11.60 0.14 -10.51
N ALA A 20 -11.49 -0.71 -9.50
CA ALA A 20 -11.49 -0.25 -8.12
C ALA A 20 -10.17 0.50 -7.89
N ALA A 21 -10.25 1.81 -7.63
CA ALA A 21 -9.09 2.60 -7.26
C ALA A 21 -8.64 2.16 -5.85
N ALA A 22 -7.70 1.22 -5.79
CA ALA A 22 -6.89 1.05 -4.59
C ALA A 22 -6.11 2.35 -4.33
N TRP A 23 -5.70 2.59 -3.09
CA TRP A 23 -4.85 3.72 -2.74
C TRP A 23 -3.61 3.74 -3.65
N ASN A 24 -3.54 4.74 -4.52
CA ASN A 24 -2.38 5.01 -5.36
C ASN A 24 -1.52 6.10 -4.69
N GLY A 25 -0.46 6.58 -5.37
CA GLY A 25 0.42 7.61 -4.80
C GLY A 25 -0.31 8.84 -4.25
N VAL A 26 -1.39 9.31 -4.91
CA VAL A 26 -2.19 10.45 -4.43
C VAL A 26 -2.87 10.12 -3.10
N GLY A 27 -3.42 8.92 -3.01
CA GLY A 27 -4.07 8.44 -1.81
C GLY A 27 -3.13 8.35 -0.60
N HIS A 28 -1.93 7.78 -0.79
CA HIS A 28 -0.90 7.71 0.25
C HIS A 28 -0.48 9.10 0.75
N LEU A 29 -0.27 10.05 -0.18
CA LEU A 29 0.06 11.43 0.16
C LEU A 29 -1.07 12.11 0.95
N MET A 30 -2.33 11.89 0.58
CA MET A 30 -3.48 12.48 1.26
C MET A 30 -3.60 12.01 2.72
N VAL A 31 -3.53 10.70 2.96
CA VAL A 31 -3.58 10.15 4.33
C VAL A 31 -2.42 10.68 5.17
N SER A 32 -1.22 10.75 4.58
CA SER A 32 -0.03 11.27 5.26
C SER A 32 -0.12 12.76 5.57
N LYS A 33 -0.76 13.54 4.69
CA LYS A 33 -1.01 14.96 4.94
C LYS A 33 -1.94 15.17 6.13
N ILE A 34 -3.03 14.41 6.20
CA ILE A 34 -3.95 14.43 7.36
C ILE A 34 -3.18 14.09 8.65
N ALA A 35 -2.34 13.05 8.62
CA ALA A 35 -1.53 12.67 9.78
C ALA A 35 -0.53 13.77 10.18
N TYR A 36 0.21 14.34 9.21
CA TYR A 36 1.18 15.42 9.45
C TYR A 36 0.52 16.68 10.03
N ASP A 37 -0.68 17.01 9.55
CA ASP A 37 -1.46 18.15 10.06
C ASP A 37 -1.93 17.94 11.50
N GLY A 38 -2.13 16.68 11.92
CA GLY A 38 -2.41 16.32 13.31
C GLY A 38 -1.20 16.25 14.24
N LEU A 39 0.03 16.30 13.74
CA LEU A 39 1.24 16.27 14.58
C LEU A 39 1.50 17.61 15.27
N THR A 40 2.04 17.53 16.49
CA THR A 40 2.64 18.70 17.15
C THR A 40 3.91 19.14 16.41
N GLU A 41 4.31 20.40 16.56
CA GLU A 41 5.54 20.91 15.97
C GLU A 41 6.77 20.12 16.45
N THR A 42 6.80 19.77 17.73
CA THR A 42 7.85 18.92 18.31
C THR A 42 7.94 17.55 17.64
N ASP A 43 6.79 16.90 17.37
CA ASP A 43 6.79 15.59 16.72
C ASP A 43 7.13 15.67 15.24
N ARG A 44 6.72 16.74 14.55
CA ARG A 44 7.17 17.01 13.17
C ARG A 44 8.68 17.10 13.08
N GLN A 45 9.31 17.84 13.99
CA GLN A 45 10.77 17.95 14.05
C GLN A 45 11.44 16.61 14.31
N LYS A 46 10.96 15.84 15.31
CA LYS A 46 11.49 14.50 15.61
C LYS A 46 11.42 13.57 14.39
N VAL A 47 10.26 13.51 13.73
CA VAL A 47 10.10 12.65 12.55
C VAL A 47 10.99 13.13 11.41
N HIS A 48 11.12 14.44 11.21
CA HIS A 48 12.03 14.98 10.20
C HIS A 48 13.49 14.60 10.45
N GLU A 49 13.97 14.70 11.70
CA GLU A 49 15.32 14.28 12.08
C GLU A 49 15.56 12.78 11.83
N LEU A 50 14.56 11.93 12.09
CA LEU A 50 14.63 10.51 11.74
C LEU A 50 14.68 10.29 10.23
N LEU A 51 13.83 10.98 9.47
CA LEU A 51 13.78 10.84 8.02
C LEU A 51 15.08 11.28 7.34
N LYS A 52 15.81 12.28 7.87
CA LYS A 52 17.12 12.68 7.33
C LYS A 52 18.15 11.55 7.32
N GLN A 53 17.99 10.52 8.15
CA GLN A 53 18.87 9.35 8.19
C GLN A 53 18.48 8.27 7.16
N HIS A 54 17.34 8.45 6.48
CA HIS A 54 16.81 7.47 5.55
C HIS A 54 17.71 7.35 4.30
N PRO A 55 18.01 6.12 3.82
CA PRO A 55 18.94 5.90 2.69
C PRO A 55 18.50 6.57 1.38
N HIS A 56 17.20 6.86 1.25
CA HIS A 56 16.63 7.54 0.09
C HIS A 56 16.12 8.96 0.39
N TYR A 57 16.63 9.61 1.44
CA TYR A 57 16.19 10.95 1.81
C TYR A 57 16.41 11.96 0.66
N ALA A 58 17.66 12.10 0.22
CA ALA A 58 18.01 13.04 -0.84
C ALA A 58 17.60 12.56 -2.25
N SER A 59 17.62 11.26 -2.50
CA SER A 59 17.34 10.69 -3.82
C SER A 59 15.86 10.52 -4.12
N TYR A 60 15.00 10.45 -3.09
CA TYR A 60 13.56 10.24 -3.25
C TYR A 60 12.71 11.18 -2.39
N LEU A 61 12.88 11.19 -1.06
CA LEU A 61 11.95 11.85 -0.14
C LEU A 61 11.86 13.37 -0.35
N THR A 62 12.96 14.03 -0.66
CA THR A 62 12.98 15.50 -0.86
C THR A 62 12.84 15.93 -2.33
N LYS A 63 12.86 14.98 -3.27
CA LYS A 63 12.79 15.28 -4.72
C LYS A 63 11.41 15.79 -5.14
N ASN A 64 11.38 16.66 -6.14
CA ASN A 64 10.16 17.20 -6.74
C ASN A 64 9.20 17.82 -5.72
N ARG A 65 9.75 18.50 -4.70
CA ARG A 65 8.96 19.18 -3.68
C ARG A 65 8.12 20.28 -4.33
N PRO A 66 6.79 20.31 -4.13
CA PRO A 66 5.95 21.36 -4.66
C PRO A 66 6.22 22.68 -3.95
N THR A 67 6.00 23.79 -4.66
CA THR A 67 6.04 25.13 -4.08
C THR A 67 5.01 25.23 -2.95
N GLY A 68 5.42 25.78 -1.80
CA GLY A 68 4.55 25.97 -0.63
C GLY A 68 4.62 24.86 0.43
N ALA A 69 5.11 23.66 0.10
CA ALA A 69 5.37 22.62 1.09
C ALA A 69 6.76 22.82 1.72
N THR A 70 6.89 22.62 3.03
CA THR A 70 8.21 22.56 3.67
C THR A 70 8.95 21.27 3.29
N GLU A 71 10.27 21.23 3.44
CA GLU A 71 11.02 19.99 3.21
C GLU A 71 10.61 18.89 4.20
N ALA A 72 10.38 19.25 5.47
CA ALA A 72 9.93 18.33 6.50
C ALA A 72 8.58 17.69 6.18
N GLU A 73 7.61 18.51 5.80
CA GLU A 73 6.30 18.04 5.34
C GLU A 73 6.43 17.16 4.11
N TRP A 74 7.17 17.60 3.09
CA TRP A 74 7.28 16.83 1.85
C TRP A 74 7.97 15.49 2.05
N ALA A 75 9.04 15.45 2.85
CA ALA A 75 9.72 14.20 3.19
C ALA A 75 8.81 13.25 3.97
N PHE A 76 7.99 13.76 4.90
CA PHE A 76 7.00 12.96 5.61
C PHE A 76 5.95 12.37 4.67
N LEU A 77 5.37 13.20 3.81
CA LEU A 77 4.39 12.76 2.80
C LEU A 77 5.00 11.71 1.87
N ARG A 78 6.20 11.95 1.33
CA ARG A 78 6.88 11.03 0.41
C ARG A 78 7.33 9.74 1.07
N ALA A 79 7.53 9.72 2.39
CA ALA A 79 7.84 8.48 3.10
C ALA A 79 6.70 7.45 2.94
N SER A 80 5.44 7.90 2.81
CA SER A 80 4.28 7.01 2.63
C SER A 80 4.23 6.28 1.28
N THR A 81 4.84 6.86 0.24
CA THR A 81 4.90 6.25 -1.09
C THR A 81 6.20 5.49 -1.32
N TRP A 82 7.13 5.56 -0.37
CA TRP A 82 8.42 4.90 -0.46
C TRP A 82 8.32 3.36 -0.55
N PRO A 83 7.45 2.67 0.22
CA PRO A 83 7.26 1.22 0.08
C PRO A 83 6.86 0.81 -1.35
N ASP A 84 6.02 1.60 -2.02
CA ASP A 84 5.68 1.36 -3.42
C ASP A 84 6.82 1.68 -4.38
N TYR A 85 7.58 2.75 -4.13
CA TYR A 85 8.76 3.08 -4.93
C TYR A 85 9.81 1.96 -4.93
N VAL A 86 10.04 1.32 -3.79
CA VAL A 86 11.03 0.23 -3.70
C VAL A 86 10.56 -1.08 -4.32
N ARG A 87 9.31 -1.19 -4.79
CA ARG A 87 8.88 -2.31 -5.63
C ARG A 87 9.52 -2.26 -7.03
N GLY A 88 10.05 -1.10 -7.42
CA GLY A 88 10.62 -0.86 -8.73
C GLY A 88 9.58 -0.39 -9.75
N GLY A 89 10.05 -0.02 -10.94
CA GLY A 89 9.18 0.35 -12.06
C GLY A 89 8.38 -0.84 -12.58
N ILE A 90 7.26 -0.55 -13.25
CA ILE A 90 6.55 -1.54 -14.05
C ILE A 90 7.38 -1.78 -15.33
N PRO A 91 7.56 -3.03 -15.79
CA PRO A 91 8.27 -3.31 -17.04
C PRO A 91 7.80 -2.40 -18.20
N PRO A 92 8.71 -1.93 -19.08
CA PRO A 92 10.06 -2.45 -19.32
C PRO A 92 11.19 -1.78 -18.51
N GLU A 93 10.88 -0.87 -17.59
CA GLU A 93 11.89 -0.15 -16.83
C GLU A 93 12.70 -1.11 -15.93
N LYS A 94 14.04 -1.13 -16.09
CA LYS A 94 14.90 -1.92 -15.21
C LYS A 94 14.95 -1.23 -13.84
N ALA A 95 14.43 -1.90 -12.83
CA ALA A 95 14.49 -1.40 -11.46
C ALA A 95 15.94 -1.40 -10.93
N ASP A 96 16.32 -0.34 -10.23
CA ASP A 96 17.64 -0.22 -9.58
C ASP A 96 17.77 -1.26 -8.44
N PRO A 97 18.73 -2.20 -8.50
CA PRO A 97 18.96 -3.18 -7.43
C PRO A 97 19.19 -2.56 -6.05
N ALA A 98 19.79 -1.37 -5.98
CA ALA A 98 20.02 -0.65 -4.72
C ALA A 98 18.72 -0.14 -4.08
N VAL A 99 17.66 0.02 -4.88
CA VAL A 99 16.32 0.43 -4.47
C VAL A 99 15.46 -0.80 -4.17
N VAL A 100 15.39 -1.78 -5.08
CA VAL A 100 14.49 -2.94 -4.91
C VAL A 100 14.92 -3.94 -3.85
N ARG A 101 16.17 -3.87 -3.35
CA ARG A 101 16.60 -4.66 -2.18
C ARG A 101 15.77 -4.39 -0.92
N PHE A 102 15.08 -3.26 -0.86
CA PHE A 102 14.19 -2.91 0.27
C PHE A 102 12.74 -3.37 0.06
N ASN A 103 12.42 -3.95 -1.10
CA ASN A 103 11.07 -4.39 -1.43
C ASN A 103 10.56 -5.43 -0.43
N ARG A 104 9.39 -5.16 0.15
CA ARG A 104 8.64 -6.07 1.00
C ARG A 104 7.23 -6.22 0.47
N PRO A 105 7.02 -7.03 -0.60
CA PRO A 105 5.74 -7.04 -1.30
C PRO A 105 4.58 -7.55 -0.43
N GLY A 106 4.85 -8.45 0.52
CA GLY A 106 3.83 -8.97 1.45
C GLY A 106 3.27 -7.93 2.41
N ASP A 107 4.07 -6.92 2.79
CA ASP A 107 3.69 -5.92 3.80
C ASP A 107 2.56 -4.98 3.33
N HIS A 108 2.17 -5.02 2.05
CA HIS A 108 1.14 -4.14 1.47
C HIS A 108 -0.29 -4.66 1.63
N TYR A 109 -0.47 -5.94 2.00
CA TYR A 109 -1.80 -6.56 2.01
C TYR A 109 -1.90 -7.68 3.04
N VAL A 110 -3.13 -8.13 3.28
CA VAL A 110 -3.44 -9.41 3.93
C VAL A 110 -4.33 -10.21 2.99
N ASN A 111 -3.98 -11.48 2.77
CA ASN A 111 -4.79 -12.39 1.96
C ASN A 111 -5.83 -13.06 2.86
N ILE A 112 -7.09 -12.67 2.70
CA ILE A 112 -8.21 -13.27 3.44
C ILE A 112 -8.89 -14.30 2.53
N PRO A 113 -8.86 -15.60 2.88
CA PRO A 113 -9.50 -16.63 2.08
C PRO A 113 -11.02 -16.52 2.16
N ILE A 114 -11.69 -16.52 1.00
CA ILE A 114 -13.14 -16.56 0.88
C ILE A 114 -13.53 -17.99 0.52
N PHE A 115 -14.43 -18.58 1.31
CA PHE A 115 -14.87 -19.96 1.11
C PHE A 115 -16.29 -20.01 0.55
N PRO A 116 -16.60 -20.94 -0.37
CA PRO A 116 -17.97 -21.21 -0.79
C PRO A 116 -18.76 -21.87 0.34
N LYS A 117 -20.09 -21.78 0.27
CA LYS A 117 -20.99 -22.47 1.20
C LYS A 117 -20.76 -24.00 1.12
N GLY A 118 -20.61 -24.65 2.28
CA GLY A 118 -20.43 -26.10 2.37
C GLY A 118 -18.97 -26.59 2.32
N VAL A 119 -17.98 -25.69 2.36
CA VAL A 119 -16.59 -26.09 2.58
C VAL A 119 -16.44 -26.85 3.89
N SER A 120 -15.52 -27.82 3.97
CA SER A 120 -15.24 -28.46 5.25
C SER A 120 -14.50 -27.51 6.19
N GLU A 121 -14.89 -27.51 7.47
CA GLU A 121 -14.23 -26.68 8.49
C GLU A 121 -12.74 -27.05 8.64
N ASP A 122 -12.39 -28.33 8.53
CA ASP A 122 -11.00 -28.78 8.55
C ASP A 122 -10.17 -28.16 7.42
N PHE A 123 -10.74 -28.06 6.21
CA PHE A 123 -10.06 -27.41 5.09
C PHE A 123 -9.94 -25.92 5.32
N ALA A 124 -11.02 -25.26 5.75
CA ALA A 124 -11.01 -23.83 6.04
C ALA A 124 -9.99 -23.48 7.14
N ALA A 125 -9.90 -24.28 8.20
CA ALA A 125 -8.95 -24.12 9.29
C ALA A 125 -7.50 -24.26 8.81
N ARG A 126 -7.19 -25.27 7.99
CA ARG A 126 -5.85 -25.45 7.40
C ARG A 126 -5.41 -24.29 6.50
N VAL A 127 -6.34 -23.74 5.72
CA VAL A 127 -6.05 -22.59 4.85
C VAL A 127 -5.85 -21.31 5.67
N ARG A 128 -6.69 -21.06 6.68
CA ARG A 128 -6.56 -19.90 7.58
C ARG A 128 -5.28 -19.95 8.43
N ALA A 129 -4.83 -21.15 8.81
CA ALA A 129 -3.62 -21.34 9.62
C ALA A 129 -2.31 -21.09 8.84
N ARG A 130 -2.37 -20.84 7.53
CA ARG A 130 -1.23 -20.46 6.69
C ARG A 130 -1.36 -19.02 6.17
N PRO A 131 -1.49 -17.99 7.02
CA PRO A 131 -1.34 -16.63 6.54
C PRO A 131 0.07 -16.47 5.95
N GLY A 132 0.20 -15.69 4.88
CA GLY A 132 1.50 -15.44 4.25
C GLY A 132 2.52 -14.96 5.29
N GLN A 133 3.77 -15.41 5.17
CA GLN A 133 4.82 -15.22 6.18
C GLN A 133 5.13 -13.74 6.50
N HIS A 134 4.66 -12.81 5.66
CA HIS A 134 4.72 -11.36 5.83
C HIS A 134 3.46 -10.73 5.25
N ASP A 135 2.66 -10.09 6.12
CA ASP A 135 1.47 -9.31 5.76
C ASP A 135 1.50 -7.93 6.44
N VAL A 136 0.59 -7.04 6.06
CA VAL A 136 0.51 -5.68 6.64
C VAL A 136 0.34 -5.66 8.16
N VAL A 137 -0.33 -6.67 8.75
CA VAL A 137 -0.57 -6.74 10.20
C VAL A 137 0.75 -7.06 10.93
N SER A 138 1.45 -8.08 10.45
CA SER A 138 2.77 -8.45 10.98
C SER A 138 3.81 -7.34 10.78
N ALA A 139 3.76 -6.61 9.66
CA ALA A 139 4.65 -5.50 9.38
C ALA A 139 4.47 -4.35 10.36
N LEU A 140 3.22 -4.02 10.72
CA LEU A 140 2.91 -3.02 11.73
C LEU A 140 3.42 -3.46 13.12
N GLN A 141 3.18 -4.71 13.52
CA GLN A 141 3.62 -5.23 14.83
C GLN A 141 5.13 -5.20 15.05
N GLN A 142 5.93 -5.30 13.99
CA GLN A 142 7.40 -5.26 14.09
C GLN A 142 7.96 -3.84 14.31
N ARG A 143 7.11 -2.81 14.36
CA ARG A 143 7.50 -1.40 14.29
C ARG A 143 6.81 -0.51 15.33
N VAL A 144 6.06 -1.10 16.27
CA VAL A 144 5.48 -0.43 17.45
C VAL A 144 6.24 -0.86 18.71
#